data_AF-A0A1M6ZYJ3-F1
#
_entry.id   AF-A0A1M6ZYJ3-F1
#
_cell.length_a   1.000
_cell.length_b   1.000
_cell.length_c   1.000
_cell.angle_alpha   90.00
_cell.angle_beta   90.00
_cell.angle_gamma   90.00
#
_symmetry.space_group_name_H-M   'P 1'
#
loop_
_entity.id
_entity.type
_entity.pdbx_description
1 polymer ?
#
loop_
_entity_poly.entity_id
_entity_poly.type
_entity_poly.pdbx_seq_one_letter_code
_entity_poly.pdbx_strand_id
1 'polypeptide(L)'
;MTQLPASIQEILTAAICPGDICLPAYYPAVETFESLQAGFRTHGHTGEDLTGTASGQWQPGWYTIALNGMDDPFFVDFTESDTGYPVYYAPHGAGRWDAVPVASSAAQFIQLMQELEKRYDDQEATLAYLREQVDVEHNELWQEVYANTQDREQEPEESTPVDMSEWIAGRIVITDLGANKMKLIQLLKETLRITNVQALELSKKKEITYKQGYLLHLKPIILQLQRMGAAAEFRADN
;
A
#
# COMPACT_ATOMS: atom_id res chain seq x y z
N MET A 1 -14.26 -17.72 24.09
CA MET A 1 -14.26 -16.43 23.38
C MET A 1 -13.98 -15.36 24.40
N THR A 2 -12.88 -14.66 24.24
CA THR A 2 -12.53 -13.52 25.08
C THR A 2 -13.55 -12.42 24.84
N GLN A 3 -14.17 -11.88 25.89
CA GLN A 3 -15.07 -10.74 25.72
C GLN A 3 -14.23 -9.50 25.38
N LEU A 4 -14.36 -9.00 24.16
CA LEU A 4 -13.60 -7.84 23.71
C LEU A 4 -14.04 -6.57 24.45
N PRO A 5 -13.10 -5.74 24.93
CA PRO A 5 -13.41 -4.42 25.45
C PRO A 5 -14.07 -3.54 24.39
N ALA A 6 -14.99 -2.65 24.80
CA ALA A 6 -15.74 -1.79 23.88
C ALA A 6 -14.82 -0.91 23.01
N SER A 7 -13.74 -0.37 23.59
CA SER A 7 -12.74 0.42 22.88
C SER A 7 -12.00 -0.37 21.80
N ILE A 8 -11.75 -1.66 22.03
CA ILE A 8 -11.13 -2.53 21.03
C ILE A 8 -12.13 -2.86 19.94
N GLN A 9 -13.39 -3.15 20.28
CA GLN A 9 -14.45 -3.33 19.28
C GLN A 9 -14.60 -2.08 18.38
N GLU A 10 -14.46 -0.89 18.96
CA GLU A 10 -14.50 0.38 18.21
C GLU A 10 -13.36 0.48 17.19
N ILE A 11 -12.11 0.14 17.57
CA ILE A 11 -10.98 0.08 16.63
C ILE A 11 -11.28 -0.88 15.48
N LEU A 12 -11.69 -2.11 15.80
CA LEU A 12 -11.94 -3.15 14.79
C LEU A 12 -13.11 -2.80 13.87
N THR A 13 -14.12 -2.10 14.39
CA THR A 13 -15.27 -1.65 13.60
C THR A 13 -14.91 -0.46 12.71
N ALA A 14 -14.07 0.46 13.20
CA ALA A 14 -13.60 1.59 12.43
C ALA A 14 -12.66 1.16 11.29
N ALA A 15 -11.78 0.18 11.56
CA ALA A 15 -10.86 -0.44 10.59
C ALA A 15 -10.17 0.57 9.65
N ILE A 16 -9.71 1.69 10.23
CA ILE A 16 -9.19 2.83 9.46
C ILE A 16 -7.85 2.44 8.83
N CYS A 17 -7.72 2.69 7.52
CA CYS A 17 -6.51 2.42 6.75
C CYS A 17 -5.92 3.74 6.26
N PRO A 18 -4.91 4.31 6.95
CA PRO A 18 -4.39 5.63 6.62
C PRO A 18 -3.60 5.71 5.30
N GLY A 19 -3.31 4.57 4.66
CA GLY A 19 -2.71 4.49 3.33
C GLY A 19 -1.19 4.21 3.29
N ASP A 20 -0.43 4.55 4.35
CA ASP A 20 0.99 4.21 4.43
C ASP A 20 1.22 2.72 4.70
N ILE A 21 2.20 2.10 4.05
CA ILE A 21 2.49 0.65 4.17
C ILE A 21 2.91 0.23 5.58
N CYS A 22 3.51 1.15 6.35
CA CYS A 22 3.94 0.89 7.73
C CYS A 22 2.78 1.00 8.72
N LEU A 23 1.67 1.64 8.33
CA LEU A 23 0.49 1.84 9.16
C LEU A 23 -0.51 0.67 9.01
N PRO A 24 -1.44 0.51 9.98
CA PRO A 24 -2.43 -0.55 9.94
C PRO A 24 -3.24 -0.57 8.64
N ALA A 25 -3.37 -1.76 8.05
CA ALA A 25 -4.12 -1.99 6.82
C ALA A 25 -5.09 -3.17 6.93
N TYR A 26 -4.79 -4.16 7.78
CA TYR A 26 -5.57 -5.39 7.91
C TYR A 26 -6.12 -5.53 9.33
N TYR A 27 -7.44 -5.40 9.46
CA TYR A 27 -8.17 -5.60 10.70
C TYR A 27 -9.03 -6.87 10.60
N PRO A 28 -9.17 -7.65 11.68
CA PRO A 28 -10.12 -8.75 11.72
C PRO A 28 -11.53 -8.20 12.00
N ALA A 29 -12.57 -8.89 11.54
CA ALA A 29 -13.91 -8.64 12.06
C ALA A 29 -13.96 -8.98 13.56
N VAL A 30 -14.84 -8.30 14.31
CA VAL A 30 -15.00 -8.50 15.77
C VAL A 30 -15.26 -9.98 16.10
N GLU A 31 -16.07 -10.66 15.28
CA GLU A 31 -16.43 -12.08 15.44
C GLU A 31 -15.25 -13.03 15.17
N THR A 32 -14.28 -12.57 14.39
CA THR A 32 -13.09 -13.36 13.99
C THR A 32 -11.81 -12.86 14.64
N PHE A 33 -11.88 -11.98 15.65
CA PHE A 33 -10.70 -11.40 16.30
C PHE A 33 -9.62 -12.42 16.72
N GLU A 34 -10.05 -13.58 17.20
CA GLU A 34 -9.15 -14.66 17.62
C GLU A 34 -8.31 -15.23 16.46
N SER A 35 -8.75 -15.11 15.21
CA SER A 35 -7.99 -15.60 14.05
C SER A 35 -6.70 -14.80 13.81
N LEU A 36 -6.69 -13.51 14.17
CA LEU A 36 -5.51 -12.66 14.01
C LEU A 36 -4.42 -12.97 15.06
N GLN A 37 -4.75 -13.74 16.09
CA GLN A 37 -3.80 -14.11 17.12
C GLN A 37 -2.89 -15.28 16.69
N ALA A 38 -3.24 -15.95 15.59
CA ALA A 38 -2.44 -17.03 15.02
C ALA A 38 -1.10 -16.48 14.52
N GLY A 39 0.00 -17.11 14.94
CA GLY A 39 1.38 -16.64 14.67
C GLY A 39 1.97 -15.79 15.80
N PHE A 40 1.12 -15.25 16.69
CA PHE A 40 1.53 -14.42 17.83
C PHE A 40 1.29 -15.10 19.16
N ARG A 41 0.00 -15.29 19.49
CA ARG A 41 -0.43 -15.93 20.73
C ARG A 41 -0.64 -17.41 20.56
N THR A 42 -1.05 -17.85 19.38
CA THR A 42 -1.34 -19.27 19.13
C THR A 42 -0.65 -19.76 17.87
N HIS A 43 -0.23 -21.02 17.88
CA HIS A 43 0.31 -21.65 16.70
C HIS A 43 -0.81 -21.96 15.70
N GLY A 44 -0.70 -21.43 14.48
CA GLY A 44 -1.79 -21.45 13.47
C GLY A 44 -2.26 -22.84 13.02
N HIS A 45 -1.50 -23.91 13.29
CA HIS A 45 -1.89 -25.28 12.96
C HIS A 45 -2.24 -26.15 14.17
N THR A 46 -1.62 -25.90 15.33
CA THR A 46 -1.75 -26.79 16.50
C THR A 46 -2.60 -26.15 17.60
N GLY A 47 -2.80 -24.83 17.55
CA GLY A 47 -3.49 -24.07 18.60
C GLY A 47 -2.69 -23.94 19.90
N GLU A 48 -1.42 -24.36 19.90
CA GLU A 48 -0.54 -24.23 21.07
C GLU A 48 -0.34 -22.75 21.45
N ASP A 49 -0.33 -22.45 22.74
CA ASP A 49 -0.01 -21.13 23.26
C ASP A 49 1.47 -20.81 23.05
N LEU A 50 1.73 -19.72 22.34
CA LEU A 50 3.08 -19.22 22.02
C LEU A 50 3.52 -18.09 22.96
N THR A 51 2.67 -17.66 23.88
CA THR A 51 2.95 -16.54 24.77
C THR A 51 3.96 -16.90 25.85
N GLY A 52 4.66 -15.88 26.37
CA GLY A 52 5.62 -16.05 27.45
C GLY A 52 6.05 -14.72 28.05
N THR A 53 6.67 -14.79 29.22
CA THR A 53 7.03 -13.60 30.02
C THR A 53 8.51 -13.25 29.95
N ALA A 54 9.32 -14.01 29.20
CA ALA A 54 10.71 -13.65 29.01
C ALA A 54 10.85 -12.44 28.07
N SER A 55 11.97 -11.72 28.20
CA SER A 55 12.26 -10.59 27.31
C SER A 55 12.27 -11.02 25.84
N GLY A 56 11.59 -10.25 24.99
CA GLY A 56 11.44 -10.55 23.57
C GLY A 56 10.36 -11.58 23.25
N GLN A 57 9.64 -12.14 24.22
CA GLN A 57 8.49 -13.00 23.97
C GLN A 57 7.20 -12.19 23.84
N TRP A 58 6.25 -12.73 23.08
CA TRP A 58 4.90 -12.18 23.00
C TRP A 58 4.20 -12.38 24.34
N GLN A 59 3.78 -11.29 24.99
CA GLN A 59 3.28 -11.39 26.36
C GLN A 59 1.87 -11.99 26.42
N PRO A 60 1.51 -12.69 27.51
CA PRO A 60 0.16 -13.23 27.69
C PRO A 60 -0.95 -12.18 27.68
N GLY A 61 -0.64 -10.91 27.94
CA GLY A 61 -1.59 -9.80 27.85
C GLY A 61 -1.76 -9.21 26.44
N TRP A 62 -0.84 -9.47 25.51
CA TRP A 62 -0.79 -8.78 24.21
C TRP A 62 -1.70 -9.41 23.17
N TYR A 63 -2.60 -8.61 22.60
CA TYR A 63 -3.49 -9.06 21.54
C TYR A 63 -3.35 -8.17 20.31
N THR A 64 -3.12 -8.81 19.16
CA THR A 64 -3.02 -8.14 17.86
C THR A 64 -4.39 -7.64 17.45
N ILE A 65 -4.48 -6.36 17.09
CA ILE A 65 -5.70 -5.69 16.64
C ILE A 65 -5.67 -5.36 15.15
N ALA A 66 -4.49 -5.23 14.56
CA ALA A 66 -4.31 -5.01 13.13
C ALA A 66 -2.92 -5.44 12.67
N LEU A 67 -2.74 -5.63 11.36
CA LEU A 67 -1.44 -5.75 10.71
C LEU A 67 -1.22 -4.63 9.68
N ASN A 68 0.02 -4.21 9.46
CA ASN A 68 0.37 -3.32 8.35
C ASN A 68 0.60 -4.11 7.03
N GLY A 69 1.03 -3.43 5.97
CA GLY A 69 1.31 -4.04 4.67
C GLY A 69 2.50 -5.00 4.63
N MET A 70 3.25 -5.11 5.73
CA MET A 70 4.42 -5.98 5.90
C MET A 70 4.16 -7.10 6.92
N ASP A 71 2.89 -7.30 7.29
CA ASP A 71 2.41 -8.22 8.33
C ASP A 71 2.87 -7.86 9.75
N ASP A 72 3.37 -6.63 10.01
CA ASP A 72 3.72 -6.21 11.37
C ASP A 72 2.51 -5.92 12.25
N PRO A 73 2.51 -6.36 13.52
CA PRO A 73 1.36 -6.28 14.38
C PRO A 73 1.26 -4.92 15.06
N PHE A 74 0.04 -4.41 15.05
CA PHE A 74 -0.43 -3.42 16.01
C PHE A 74 -1.22 -4.15 17.07
N PHE A 75 -0.93 -3.91 18.33
CA PHE A 75 -1.47 -4.69 19.45
C PHE A 75 -1.71 -3.84 20.69
N VAL A 76 -2.48 -4.38 21.62
CA VAL A 76 -2.76 -3.80 22.94
C VAL A 76 -2.48 -4.82 24.02
N ASP A 77 -2.18 -4.37 25.24
CA ASP A 77 -2.19 -5.23 26.41
C ASP A 77 -3.55 -5.17 27.11
N PHE A 78 -4.25 -6.32 27.20
CA PHE A 78 -5.56 -6.39 27.86
C PHE A 78 -5.50 -6.21 29.38
N THR A 79 -4.31 -6.21 29.97
CA THR A 79 -4.10 -5.86 31.38
C THR A 79 -4.07 -4.35 31.63
N GLU A 80 -3.98 -3.54 30.57
CA GLU A 80 -3.87 -2.08 30.62
C GLU A 80 -5.22 -1.37 30.42
N SER A 81 -6.29 -1.91 31.02
CA SER A 81 -7.63 -1.32 30.93
C SER A 81 -7.70 0.07 31.57
N ASP A 82 -6.94 0.30 32.64
CA ASP A 82 -6.98 1.55 33.41
C ASP A 82 -6.33 2.74 32.69
N THR A 83 -5.50 2.46 31.69
CA THR A 83 -4.87 3.46 30.82
C THR A 83 -5.58 3.59 29.47
N GLY A 84 -6.70 2.88 29.28
CA GLY A 84 -7.51 2.97 28.06
C GLY A 84 -6.95 2.19 26.88
N TYR A 85 -6.21 1.11 27.14
CA TYR A 85 -5.59 0.24 26.13
C TYR A 85 -4.66 1.00 25.18
N PRO A 86 -3.47 1.40 25.62
CA PRO A 86 -2.44 1.94 24.74
C PRO A 86 -2.15 0.97 23.58
N VAL A 87 -1.87 1.53 22.41
CA VAL A 87 -1.58 0.75 21.21
C VAL A 87 -0.08 0.74 20.97
N TYR A 88 0.44 -0.43 20.66
CA TYR A 88 1.84 -0.71 20.40
C TYR A 88 2.04 -1.32 19.02
N TYR A 89 3.27 -1.22 18.54
CA TYR A 89 3.78 -1.81 17.31
C TYR A 89 5.03 -2.64 17.64
N ALA A 90 5.32 -3.69 16.87
CA ALA A 90 6.59 -4.38 16.95
C ALA A 90 6.99 -4.98 15.59
N PRO A 91 8.17 -4.68 15.03
CA PRO A 91 8.56 -5.21 13.73
C PRO A 91 8.67 -6.76 13.76
N HIS A 92 8.15 -7.43 12.73
CA HIS A 92 8.35 -8.87 12.52
C HIS A 92 9.79 -9.21 12.18
N GLY A 93 10.11 -10.50 12.35
CA GLY A 93 11.32 -11.09 11.76
C GLY A 93 12.60 -10.91 12.58
N ALA A 94 12.56 -10.19 13.71
CA ALA A 94 13.72 -10.01 14.59
C ALA A 94 13.99 -11.18 15.55
N GLY A 95 13.11 -12.19 15.59
CA GLY A 95 13.19 -13.31 16.56
C GLY A 95 12.92 -12.89 18.01
N ARG A 96 12.44 -11.66 18.21
CA ARG A 96 12.04 -11.04 19.48
C ARG A 96 10.96 -9.99 19.21
N TRP A 97 10.16 -9.72 20.22
CA TRP A 97 9.12 -8.69 20.20
C TRP A 97 9.47 -7.58 21.19
N ASP A 98 9.73 -6.39 20.67
CA ASP A 98 9.93 -5.18 21.47
C ASP A 98 8.79 -4.20 21.15
N ALA A 99 8.02 -3.83 22.18
CA ALA A 99 6.87 -2.95 22.02
C ALA A 99 7.30 -1.50 21.81
N VAL A 100 6.92 -0.94 20.68
CA VAL A 100 7.07 0.47 20.33
C VAL A 100 5.73 1.18 20.55
N PRO A 101 5.65 2.24 21.36
CA PRO A 101 4.39 2.91 21.63
C PRO A 101 3.87 3.65 20.39
N VAL A 102 2.60 3.45 20.04
CA VAL A 102 1.95 4.12 18.90
C VAL A 102 1.02 5.22 19.39
N ALA A 103 0.16 4.89 20.37
CA ALA A 103 -0.78 5.82 20.98
C ALA A 103 -1.01 5.47 22.46
N SER A 104 -1.26 6.47 23.28
CA SER A 104 -1.46 6.32 24.73
C SER A 104 -2.81 5.70 25.11
N SER A 105 -3.75 5.58 24.17
CA SER A 105 -5.03 4.91 24.36
C SER A 105 -5.65 4.51 23.02
N ALA A 106 -6.61 3.59 23.06
CA ALA A 106 -7.40 3.18 21.90
C ALA A 106 -8.12 4.37 21.23
N ALA A 107 -8.65 5.32 22.02
CA ALA A 107 -9.32 6.50 21.49
C ALA A 107 -8.35 7.43 20.76
N GLN A 108 -7.16 7.67 21.32
CA GLN A 108 -6.13 8.47 20.65
C GLN A 108 -5.65 7.79 19.37
N PHE A 109 -5.52 6.47 19.37
CA PHE A 109 -5.15 5.71 18.18
C PHE A 109 -6.16 5.91 17.04
N ILE A 110 -7.47 5.78 17.30
CA ILE A 110 -8.51 6.04 16.31
C ILE A 110 -8.39 7.46 15.74
N GLN A 111 -8.26 8.46 16.62
CA GLN A 111 -8.13 9.86 16.20
C GLN A 111 -6.90 10.06 15.32
N LEU A 112 -5.76 9.50 15.71
CA LEU A 112 -4.51 9.58 14.96
C LEU A 112 -4.66 8.96 13.57
N MET A 113 -5.22 7.75 13.48
CA MET A 113 -5.45 7.07 12.19
C MET A 113 -6.40 7.86 11.28
N GLN A 114 -7.50 8.42 11.83
CA GLN A 114 -8.44 9.24 11.06
C GLN A 114 -7.81 10.53 10.54
N GLU A 115 -7.00 11.21 11.35
CA GLU A 115 -6.36 12.45 10.93
C GLU A 115 -5.27 12.21 9.87
N LEU A 116 -4.58 11.08 9.94
CA LEU A 116 -3.64 10.64 8.90
C LEU A 116 -4.36 10.27 7.61
N GLU A 117 -5.44 9.48 7.67
CA GLU A 117 -6.26 9.12 6.50
C GLU A 117 -6.78 10.37 5.77
N LYS A 118 -7.35 11.34 6.50
CA LYS A 118 -7.87 12.59 5.92
C LYS A 118 -6.81 13.44 5.22
N ARG A 119 -5.56 13.33 5.65
CA ARG A 119 -4.44 14.11 5.11
C ARG A 119 -3.63 13.32 4.12
N TYR A 120 -3.97 12.07 3.86
CA TYR A 120 -3.13 11.18 3.08
C TYR A 120 -2.70 11.82 1.77
N ASP A 121 -3.57 12.49 1.01
CA ASP A 121 -3.17 13.12 -0.27
C ASP A 121 -2.32 14.40 -0.11
N ASP A 122 -2.37 15.07 1.04
CA ASP A 122 -1.59 16.28 1.33
C ASP A 122 -0.31 15.94 2.10
N GLN A 123 0.79 15.83 1.36
CA GLN A 123 2.10 15.48 1.89
C GLN A 123 2.57 16.49 2.96
N GLU A 124 2.44 17.80 2.68
CA GLU A 124 2.94 18.83 3.59
C GLU A 124 2.12 18.86 4.89
N ALA A 125 0.80 18.77 4.78
CA ALA A 125 -0.08 18.69 5.95
C ALA A 125 0.17 17.41 6.78
N THR A 126 0.42 16.27 6.13
CA THR A 126 0.75 15.02 6.81
C THR A 126 2.06 15.13 7.58
N LEU A 127 3.13 15.65 6.94
CA LEU A 127 4.43 15.84 7.59
C LEU A 127 4.35 16.83 8.77
N ALA A 128 3.57 17.91 8.63
CA ALA A 128 3.36 18.87 9.71
C ALA A 128 2.63 18.22 10.90
N TYR A 129 1.58 17.44 10.63
CA TYR A 129 0.81 16.72 11.64
C TYR A 129 1.67 15.69 12.39
N LEU A 130 2.46 14.88 11.68
CA LEU A 130 3.35 13.90 12.29
C LEU A 130 4.36 14.53 13.26
N ARG A 131 4.99 15.65 12.88
CA ARG A 131 5.95 16.36 13.75
C ARG A 131 5.33 16.91 15.04
N GLU A 132 4.04 17.24 15.00
CA GLU A 132 3.35 17.82 16.16
C GLU A 132 2.79 16.73 17.10
N GLN A 133 2.28 15.64 16.53
CA GLN A 133 1.47 14.68 17.28
C GLN A 133 2.23 13.44 17.75
N VAL A 134 3.34 13.08 17.12
CA VAL A 134 4.09 11.85 17.42
C VAL A 134 5.59 12.10 17.53
N ASP A 135 6.29 11.19 18.19
CA ASP A 135 7.75 11.28 18.38
C ASP A 135 8.50 10.74 17.15
N VAL A 136 8.55 11.56 16.09
CA VAL A 136 9.30 11.23 14.86
C VAL A 136 10.82 11.15 15.07
N GLU A 137 11.34 11.57 16.23
CA GLU A 137 12.79 11.60 16.48
C GLU A 137 13.31 10.31 17.13
N HIS A 138 12.51 9.67 17.99
CA HIS A 138 12.96 8.50 18.76
C HIS A 138 12.11 7.25 18.58
N ASN A 139 10.97 7.35 17.88
CA ASN A 139 10.09 6.22 17.63
C ASN A 139 10.32 5.65 16.23
N GLU A 140 10.77 4.41 16.14
CA GLU A 140 11.16 3.76 14.88
C GLU A 140 10.00 3.68 13.88
N LEU A 141 8.78 3.38 14.32
CA LEU A 141 7.60 3.38 13.44
C LEU A 141 7.38 4.77 12.84
N TRP A 142 7.39 5.81 13.68
CA TRP A 142 7.09 7.15 13.20
C TRP A 142 8.21 7.75 12.36
N GLN A 143 9.46 7.39 12.62
CA GLN A 143 10.58 7.70 11.73
C GLN A 143 10.34 7.15 10.32
N GLU A 144 9.90 5.89 10.22
CA GLU A 144 9.66 5.23 8.93
C GLU A 144 8.46 5.81 8.19
N VAL A 145 7.32 5.98 8.88
CA VAL A 145 6.13 6.64 8.32
C VAL A 145 6.46 8.06 7.84
N TYR A 146 7.27 8.79 8.62
CA TYR A 146 7.71 10.13 8.26
C TYR A 146 8.58 10.12 7.01
N ALA A 147 9.58 9.22 6.93
CA ALA A 147 10.45 9.06 5.77
C ALA A 147 9.65 8.65 4.51
N ASN A 148 8.75 7.68 4.62
CA ASN A 148 7.86 7.27 3.53
C ASN A 148 7.02 8.44 3.01
N THR A 149 6.50 9.27 3.92
CA THR A 149 5.74 10.47 3.55
C THR A 149 6.62 11.50 2.84
N GLN A 150 7.88 11.67 3.24
CA GLN A 150 8.82 12.57 2.55
C GLN A 150 9.18 12.08 1.14
N ASP A 151 9.42 10.78 1.02
CA ASP A 151 9.86 10.12 -0.21
C ASP A 151 8.70 9.78 -1.15
N ARG A 152 7.46 10.00 -0.72
CA ARG A 152 6.28 9.84 -1.57
C ARG A 152 6.41 10.79 -2.75
N GLU A 153 6.80 10.22 -3.89
CA GLU A 153 6.77 10.93 -5.16
C GLU A 153 5.36 11.50 -5.29
N GLN A 154 5.24 12.83 -5.35
CA GLN A 154 4.04 13.44 -5.91
C GLN A 154 4.02 12.99 -7.37
N GLU A 155 3.44 11.83 -7.64
CA GLU A 155 2.84 11.63 -8.95
C GLU A 155 1.92 12.84 -9.09
N PRO A 156 2.18 13.76 -10.04
CA PRO A 156 1.30 14.91 -10.21
C PRO A 156 -0.11 14.34 -10.30
N GLU A 157 -1.06 14.95 -9.58
CA GLU A 157 -2.48 14.67 -9.73
C GLU A 157 -2.90 14.95 -11.19
N GLU A 158 -2.59 14.04 -12.10
CA GLU A 158 -3.36 13.77 -13.30
C GLU A 158 -4.25 12.56 -13.01
N SER A 159 -4.89 12.54 -11.83
CA SER A 159 -6.12 11.78 -11.66
C SER A 159 -7.22 12.52 -12.42
N THR A 160 -7.18 12.48 -13.75
CA THR A 160 -8.43 12.60 -14.51
C THR A 160 -9.36 11.54 -13.94
N PRO A 161 -10.56 11.88 -13.44
CA PRO A 161 -11.48 10.90 -12.89
C PRO A 161 -11.56 9.73 -13.86
N VAL A 162 -11.22 8.54 -13.39
CA VAL A 162 -11.16 7.34 -14.22
C VAL A 162 -12.56 7.11 -14.77
N ASP A 163 -12.75 7.46 -16.04
CA ASP A 163 -13.98 7.17 -16.74
C ASP A 163 -14.09 5.65 -16.88
N MET A 164 -14.97 5.04 -16.08
CA MET A 164 -15.21 3.60 -16.07
C MET A 164 -15.70 3.08 -17.43
N SER A 165 -16.12 3.96 -18.36
CA SER A 165 -16.41 3.58 -19.75
C SER A 165 -15.15 3.28 -20.58
N GLU A 166 -13.96 3.59 -20.07
CA GLU A 166 -12.66 3.37 -20.73
C GLU A 166 -11.93 2.12 -20.22
N TRP A 167 -12.61 1.29 -19.42
CA TRP A 167 -12.19 -0.05 -19.05
C TRP A 167 -12.39 -1.06 -20.20
N ILE A 168 -11.99 -0.66 -21.40
CA ILE A 168 -12.07 -1.47 -22.61
C ILE A 168 -10.70 -2.10 -22.81
N ALA A 169 -10.63 -3.43 -22.73
CA ALA A 169 -9.42 -4.17 -23.06
C ALA A 169 -9.14 -4.07 -24.57
N GLY A 170 -7.88 -3.93 -24.93
CA GLY A 170 -7.46 -3.86 -26.31
C GLY A 170 -5.97 -3.63 -26.46
N ARG A 171 -5.61 -3.08 -27.61
CA ARG A 171 -4.20 -2.91 -28.00
C ARG A 171 -3.96 -1.67 -28.83
N ILE A 172 -2.76 -1.12 -28.68
CA ILE A 172 -2.24 -0.07 -29.54
C ILE A 172 -1.70 -0.72 -30.81
N VAL A 173 -2.20 -0.26 -31.97
CA VAL A 173 -1.69 -0.63 -33.28
C VAL A 173 -1.06 0.61 -33.92
N ILE A 174 0.22 0.50 -34.27
CA ILE A 174 0.92 1.50 -35.07
C ILE A 174 0.80 1.10 -36.54
N THR A 175 0.22 1.98 -37.35
CA THR A 175 0.00 1.81 -38.79
C THR A 175 1.01 2.57 -39.64
N ASP A 176 1.63 3.62 -39.07
CA ASP A 176 2.72 4.37 -39.69
C ASP A 176 3.70 4.90 -38.62
N LEU A 177 5.00 4.83 -38.89
CA LEU A 177 6.05 5.38 -38.01
C LEU A 177 6.37 6.85 -38.32
N GLY A 178 5.85 7.40 -39.43
CA GLY A 178 5.98 8.81 -39.81
C GLY A 178 7.42 9.34 -39.85
N ALA A 179 7.56 10.65 -39.58
CA ALA A 179 8.81 11.38 -39.82
C ALA A 179 9.97 10.99 -38.88
N ASN A 180 9.68 10.51 -37.67
CA ASN A 180 10.69 10.19 -36.64
C ASN A 180 10.99 8.69 -36.53
N LYS A 181 11.05 7.99 -37.67
CA LYS A 181 11.14 6.53 -37.77
C LYS A 181 12.24 5.90 -36.89
N MET A 182 13.44 6.49 -36.85
CA MET A 182 14.55 5.94 -36.05
C MET A 182 14.33 6.03 -34.54
N LYS A 183 13.70 7.12 -34.05
CA LYS A 183 13.36 7.27 -32.62
C LYS A 183 12.28 6.28 -32.21
N LEU A 184 11.30 6.03 -33.07
CA LEU A 184 10.24 5.05 -32.81
C LEU A 184 10.74 3.61 -32.90
N ILE A 185 11.70 3.30 -33.76
CA ILE A 185 12.36 1.98 -33.79
C ILE A 185 13.13 1.73 -32.49
N GLN A 186 13.82 2.75 -31.96
CA GLN A 186 14.50 2.66 -30.66
C GLN A 186 13.48 2.47 -29.52
N LEU A 187 12.37 3.21 -29.55
CA LEU A 187 11.30 3.08 -28.56
C LEU A 187 10.61 1.69 -28.62
N LEU A 188 10.38 1.15 -29.81
CA LEU A 188 9.86 -0.21 -30.03
C LEU A 188 10.80 -1.26 -29.43
N LYS A 189 12.10 -1.10 -29.65
CA LYS A 189 13.13 -1.98 -29.11
C LYS A 189 13.10 -2.00 -27.57
N GLU A 190 13.06 -0.83 -26.95
CA GLU A 190 13.03 -0.68 -25.49
C GLU A 190 11.73 -1.23 -24.89
N THR A 191 10.59 -0.92 -25.51
CA THR A 191 9.27 -1.30 -24.99
C THR A 191 8.98 -2.80 -25.16
N LEU A 192 9.32 -3.37 -26.31
CA LEU A 192 9.07 -4.79 -26.60
C LEU A 192 10.24 -5.70 -26.16
N ARG A 193 11.33 -5.13 -25.64
CA ARG A 193 12.56 -5.83 -25.25
C ARG A 193 13.11 -6.73 -26.37
N ILE A 194 13.07 -6.23 -27.60
CA ILE A 194 13.52 -6.96 -28.80
C ILE A 194 14.89 -6.47 -29.29
N THR A 195 15.54 -7.24 -30.15
CA THR A 195 16.82 -6.84 -30.77
C THR A 195 16.63 -5.76 -31.84
N ASN A 196 17.70 -5.06 -32.20
CA ASN A 196 17.68 -4.05 -33.27
C ASN A 196 17.18 -4.62 -34.61
N VAL A 197 17.56 -5.86 -34.93
CA VAL A 197 17.13 -6.54 -36.16
C VAL A 197 15.62 -6.82 -36.13
N GLN A 198 15.11 -7.31 -35.01
CA GLN A 198 13.67 -7.54 -34.83
C GLN A 198 12.87 -6.24 -34.87
N ALA A 199 13.36 -5.16 -34.26
CA ALA A 199 12.71 -3.85 -34.31
C ALA A 199 12.66 -3.30 -35.74
N LEU A 200 13.74 -3.50 -36.52
CA LEU A 200 13.78 -3.10 -37.93
C LEU A 200 12.81 -3.94 -38.78
N GLU A 201 12.71 -5.24 -38.54
CA GLU A 201 11.74 -6.09 -39.23
C GLU A 201 10.29 -5.73 -38.89
N LEU A 202 10.00 -5.41 -37.63
CA LEU A 202 8.68 -4.88 -37.24
C LEU A 202 8.37 -3.56 -37.95
N SER A 203 9.36 -2.66 -38.10
CA SER A 203 9.17 -1.37 -38.78
C SER A 203 8.76 -1.44 -40.25
N LYS A 204 8.87 -2.63 -40.86
CA LYS A 204 8.46 -2.92 -42.25
C LYS A 204 7.04 -3.46 -42.34
N LYS A 205 6.42 -3.85 -41.23
CA LYS A 205 5.05 -4.36 -41.20
C LYS A 205 4.07 -3.21 -41.37
N LYS A 206 2.94 -3.49 -42.04
CA LYS A 206 1.83 -2.54 -42.19
C LYS A 206 1.16 -2.20 -40.86
N GLU A 207 1.20 -3.12 -39.92
CA GLU A 207 0.64 -2.96 -38.58
C GLU A 207 1.58 -3.57 -37.55
N ILE A 208 1.85 -2.82 -36.49
CA ILE A 208 2.70 -3.23 -35.38
C ILE A 208 1.89 -3.11 -34.10
N THR A 209 1.68 -4.24 -33.41
CA THR A 209 1.12 -4.23 -32.05
C THR A 209 2.19 -3.71 -31.10
N TYR A 210 1.92 -2.56 -30.48
CA TYR A 210 2.89 -1.87 -29.62
C TYR A 210 2.74 -2.26 -28.15
N LYS A 211 1.51 -2.23 -27.62
CA LYS A 211 1.20 -2.57 -26.23
C LYS A 211 -0.26 -3.02 -26.12
N GLN A 212 -0.55 -3.94 -25.21
CA GLN A 212 -1.91 -4.38 -24.87
C GLN A 212 -2.26 -3.95 -23.44
N GLY A 213 -3.54 -3.74 -23.17
CA GLY A 213 -4.03 -3.26 -21.88
C GLY A 213 -5.39 -2.55 -22.00
N TYR A 214 -5.80 -1.87 -20.95
CA TYR A 214 -7.04 -1.11 -20.93
C TYR A 214 -6.88 0.27 -21.55
N LEU A 215 -7.89 0.73 -22.31
CA LEU A 215 -7.88 2.01 -23.03
C LEU A 215 -7.42 3.18 -22.15
N LEU A 216 -7.90 3.25 -20.89
CA LEU A 216 -7.48 4.24 -19.90
C LEU A 216 -5.95 4.40 -19.82
N HIS A 217 -5.22 3.28 -19.66
CA HIS A 217 -3.75 3.29 -19.53
C HIS A 217 -3.03 3.41 -20.88
N LEU A 218 -3.72 3.12 -21.97
CA LEU A 218 -3.15 3.17 -23.32
C LEU A 218 -3.30 4.56 -23.97
N LYS A 219 -4.27 5.37 -23.55
CA LYS A 219 -4.51 6.72 -24.10
C LYS A 219 -3.30 7.65 -24.01
N PRO A 220 -2.62 7.83 -22.86
CA PRO A 220 -1.46 8.70 -22.78
C PRO A 220 -0.34 8.24 -23.72
N ILE A 221 -0.18 6.92 -23.86
CA ILE A 221 0.83 6.30 -24.73
C ILE A 221 0.50 6.54 -26.21
N ILE A 222 -0.77 6.44 -26.62
CA ILE A 222 -1.22 6.75 -27.98
C ILE A 222 -0.92 8.21 -28.31
N LEU A 223 -1.28 9.15 -27.42
CA LEU A 223 -1.01 10.57 -27.60
C LEU A 223 0.49 10.85 -27.71
N GLN A 224 1.32 10.19 -26.91
CA GLN A 224 2.77 10.31 -27.00
C GLN A 224 3.30 9.83 -28.36
N LEU A 225 2.87 8.66 -28.83
CA LEU A 225 3.25 8.12 -30.14
C LEU A 225 2.83 9.06 -31.28
N GLN A 226 1.63 9.64 -31.20
CA GLN A 226 1.13 10.61 -32.17
C GLN A 226 1.91 11.93 -32.15
N ARG A 227 2.27 12.44 -30.96
CA ARG A 227 3.17 13.62 -30.82
C ARG A 227 4.56 13.36 -31.40
N MET A 228 5.03 12.11 -31.35
CA MET A 228 6.27 11.69 -31.99
C MET A 228 6.13 11.51 -33.52
N GLY A 229 4.92 11.67 -34.07
CA GLY A 229 4.63 11.63 -35.50
C GLY A 229 4.23 10.25 -36.02
N ALA A 230 3.95 9.26 -35.15
CA ALA A 230 3.43 7.96 -35.56
C ALA A 230 1.90 8.02 -35.76
N ALA A 231 1.37 7.25 -36.70
CA ALA A 231 -0.05 6.92 -36.75
C ALA A 231 -0.28 5.72 -35.81
N ALA A 232 -0.84 5.98 -34.64
CA ALA A 232 -1.17 4.98 -33.62
C ALA A 232 -2.66 5.09 -33.24
N GLU A 233 -3.33 3.94 -33.15
CA GLU A 233 -4.75 3.83 -32.80
C GLU A 233 -4.98 2.72 -31.78
N PHE A 234 -6.02 2.87 -30.97
CA PHE A 234 -6.51 1.79 -30.10
C PHE A 234 -7.45 0.88 -30.89
N ARG A 235 -7.27 -0.43 -30.75
CA ARG A 235 -8.24 -1.43 -31.19
C ARG A 235 -8.72 -2.22 -29.99
N ALA A 236 -10.01 -2.15 -29.71
CA ALA A 236 -10.65 -2.96 -28.68
C ALA A 236 -10.54 -4.45 -29.04
N ASP A 237 -10.38 -5.29 -28.02
CA ASP A 237 -10.55 -6.72 -28.18
C ASP A 237 -12.06 -7.01 -28.23
N ASN A 238 -12.52 -7.64 -29.31
CA ASN A 238 -13.92 -8.04 -29.47
C ASN A 238 -14.28 -9.23 -28.57
#